data_AF-A0A1E3HHB1-F1
#
_entry.id   AF-A0A1E3HHB1-F1
#
_cell.length_a   1.000
_cell.length_b   1.000
_cell.length_c   1.000
_cell.angle_alpha   90.00
_cell.angle_beta   90.00
_cell.angle_gamma   90.00
#
_symmetry.space_group_name_H-M   'P 1'
#
loop_
_entity.id
_entity.type
_entity.pdbx_description
1 polymer ?
#
loop_
_entity_poly.entity_id
_entity_poly.type
_entity_poly.pdbx_seq_one_letter_code
_entity_poly.pdbx_strand_id
1 'polypeptide(L)'
;MDLTPSFDPSSVESKPVEAIRVEYTCWNGVSGTRYLKTERDMINHWPSLIISRNGDTNSFLVNAEGTEEGPLQGTFKVPCDDLGELGTILDNEVRTSMVPLSEVPGDGEAETAVKGEEAEEE
;
A
#
# COMPACT_ATOMS: atom_id res chain seq x y z
N MET A 1 3.70 -12.89 25.88
CA MET A 1 4.18 -13.30 24.55
C MET A 1 4.23 -11.99 23.79
N ASP A 2 5.43 -11.45 23.60
CA ASP A 2 5.61 -10.16 22.93
C ASP A 2 5.58 -10.44 21.44
N LEU A 3 4.43 -10.20 20.79
CA LEU A 3 4.27 -10.30 19.34
C LEU A 3 4.56 -8.92 18.74
N THR A 4 5.77 -8.41 18.96
CA THR A 4 6.24 -7.31 18.13
C THR A 4 6.63 -7.91 16.78
N PRO A 5 6.00 -7.51 15.66
CA PRO A 5 6.43 -7.97 14.35
C PRO A 5 7.92 -7.59 14.21
N SER A 6 8.76 -8.61 14.03
CA SER A 6 10.21 -8.45 13.99
C SER A 6 10.57 -7.90 12.63
N PHE A 7 10.48 -6.59 12.56
CA PHE A 7 10.57 -5.85 11.34
C PHE A 7 12.03 -5.53 11.06
N ASP A 8 12.66 -6.22 10.13
CA ASP A 8 14.09 -6.02 9.87
C ASP A 8 14.31 -4.63 9.23
N PRO A 9 14.87 -3.65 9.98
CA PRO A 9 15.02 -2.29 9.47
C PRO A 9 16.11 -2.21 8.40
N SER A 10 16.90 -3.26 8.20
CA SER A 10 18.03 -3.29 7.25
C SER A 10 17.57 -3.42 5.80
N SER A 11 16.30 -3.78 5.56
CA SER A 11 15.71 -3.83 4.21
C SER A 11 15.25 -2.46 3.70
N VAL A 12 15.37 -1.40 4.52
CA VAL A 12 14.91 -0.05 4.16
C VAL A 12 16.06 0.76 3.57
N GLU A 13 15.94 1.08 2.29
CA GLU A 13 16.89 1.85 1.50
C GLU A 13 16.29 3.18 1.05
N SER A 14 17.12 4.22 0.99
CA SER A 14 16.74 5.52 0.43
C SER A 14 16.65 5.47 -1.09
N LYS A 15 15.48 5.78 -1.65
CA LYS A 15 15.15 5.79 -3.08
C LYS A 15 14.48 7.11 -3.51
N PRO A 16 15.16 8.27 -3.40
CA PRO A 16 14.55 9.59 -3.62
C PRO A 16 14.15 9.88 -5.09
N VAL A 17 14.66 9.10 -6.04
CA VAL A 17 14.37 9.26 -7.48
C VAL A 17 13.36 8.23 -8.00
N GLU A 18 12.84 7.39 -7.12
CA GLU A 18 11.87 6.35 -7.43
C GLU A 18 10.60 6.59 -6.61
N ALA A 19 9.44 6.21 -7.13
CA ALA A 19 8.20 6.08 -6.39
C ALA A 19 7.93 4.61 -6.07
N ILE A 20 7.04 4.38 -5.11
CA ILE A 20 6.51 3.05 -4.88
C ILE A 20 5.22 2.89 -5.67
N ARG A 21 5.21 1.98 -6.64
CA ARG A 21 3.99 1.55 -7.32
C ARG A 21 3.29 0.53 -6.44
N VAL A 22 2.02 0.77 -6.13
CA VAL A 22 1.16 -0.10 -5.36
C VAL A 22 -0.02 -0.49 -6.23
N GLU A 23 -0.11 -1.77 -6.55
CA GLU A 23 -1.26 -2.38 -7.20
C GLU A 23 -2.10 -3.04 -6.12
N TYR A 24 -3.39 -2.72 -6.04
CA TYR A 24 -4.28 -3.21 -5.00
C TYR A 24 -5.66 -3.51 -5.57
N THR A 25 -6.36 -4.43 -4.92
CA THR A 25 -7.78 -4.70 -5.16
C THR A 25 -8.53 -4.41 -3.88
N CYS A 26 -9.51 -3.52 -3.93
CA CYS A 26 -10.38 -3.23 -2.79
C CYS A 26 -11.38 -4.37 -2.58
N TRP A 27 -11.89 -4.49 -1.35
CA TRP A 27 -12.94 -5.46 -0.97
C TRP A 27 -14.18 -5.46 -1.86
N ASN A 28 -14.46 -4.35 -2.55
CA ASN A 28 -15.57 -4.21 -3.50
C ASN A 28 -15.21 -4.67 -4.93
N GLY A 29 -14.08 -5.36 -5.11
CA GLY A 29 -13.60 -5.86 -6.40
C GLY A 29 -13.00 -4.79 -7.33
N VAL A 30 -12.80 -3.56 -6.83
CA VAL A 30 -12.17 -2.49 -7.62
C VAL A 30 -10.66 -2.58 -7.49
N SER A 31 -9.99 -2.88 -8.59
CA SER A 31 -8.54 -2.85 -8.67
C SER A 31 -8.03 -1.49 -9.14
N GLY A 32 -6.89 -1.08 -8.59
CA GLY A 32 -6.24 0.18 -8.91
C GLY A 32 -4.73 0.08 -8.83
N THR A 33 -4.07 1.04 -9.46
CA THR A 33 -2.64 1.28 -9.27
C THR A 33 -2.47 2.69 -8.72
N ARG A 34 -1.73 2.82 -7.63
CA ARG A 34 -1.32 4.10 -7.05
C ARG A 34 0.20 4.20 -7.03
N TYR A 35 0.71 5.40 -7.23
CA TYR A 35 2.13 5.69 -7.14
C TYR A 35 2.38 6.59 -5.95
N LEU A 36 3.11 6.09 -4.95
CA LEU A 36 3.49 6.84 -3.78
C LEU A 36 4.84 7.51 -4.05
N LYS A 37 4.81 8.78 -4.47
CA LYS A 37 6.01 9.55 -4.82
C LYS A 37 6.64 10.13 -3.57
N THR A 38 5.83 10.60 -2.64
CA THR A 38 6.21 11.29 -1.41
C THR A 38 5.40 10.78 -0.23
N GLU A 39 5.74 11.23 0.98
CA GLU A 39 4.95 10.97 2.20
C GLU A 39 3.53 11.57 2.15
N ARG A 40 3.26 12.50 1.23
CA ARG A 40 1.94 13.09 1.04
C ARG A 40 1.03 12.22 0.20
N ASP A 41 1.61 11.36 -0.62
CA ASP A 41 0.85 10.38 -1.38
C ASP A 41 0.40 9.28 -0.44
N MET A 42 -0.92 9.09 -0.37
CA MET A 42 -1.51 8.08 0.49
C MET A 42 -2.62 7.31 -0.23
N ILE A 43 -2.72 6.04 0.10
CA ILE A 43 -3.86 5.19 -0.22
C ILE A 43 -4.70 5.15 1.04
N ASN A 44 -5.86 5.79 0.98
CA ASN A 44 -6.84 5.73 2.06
C ASN A 44 -7.79 4.57 1.78
N HIS A 45 -7.58 3.47 2.51
CA HIS A 45 -8.42 2.29 2.48
C HIS A 45 -9.39 2.36 3.68
N TRP A 46 -10.48 3.08 3.48
CA TRP A 46 -11.55 3.22 4.46
C TRP A 46 -12.25 1.86 4.70
N PRO A 47 -12.63 1.49 5.94
CA PRO A 47 -12.71 2.34 7.14
C PRO A 47 -11.48 2.46 8.04
N SER A 48 -10.39 1.71 7.82
CA SER A 48 -9.44 1.48 8.92
C SER A 48 -7.96 1.53 8.57
N LEU A 49 -7.58 1.80 7.32
CA LEU A 49 -6.18 1.72 6.94
C LEU A 49 -5.74 2.83 5.99
N ILE A 50 -4.68 3.54 6.37
CA ILE A 50 -4.02 4.55 5.56
C ILE A 50 -2.59 4.08 5.29
N ILE A 51 -2.19 4.05 4.02
CA ILE A 51 -0.83 3.71 3.60
C ILE A 51 -0.22 4.92 2.96
N SER A 52 0.94 5.35 3.43
CA SER A 52 1.74 6.38 2.78
C SER A 52 3.17 5.91 2.59
N ARG A 53 3.95 6.66 1.81
CA ARG A 53 5.37 6.40 1.70
C ARG A 53 6.09 6.84 2.98
N ASN A 54 7.00 6.03 3.48
CA ASN A 54 7.89 6.41 4.57
C ASN A 54 9.06 7.29 4.05
N GLY A 55 8.79 8.57 3.80
CA GLY A 55 9.77 9.50 3.22
C GLY A 55 10.31 9.02 1.86
N ASP A 56 11.55 9.35 1.54
CA ASP A 56 12.20 8.95 0.29
C ASP A 56 12.80 7.53 0.35
N THR A 57 12.07 6.55 0.89
CA THR A 57 12.57 5.17 1.06
C THR A 57 11.74 4.16 0.25
N ASN A 58 12.21 2.91 0.20
CA ASN A 58 11.46 1.73 -0.29
C ASN A 58 10.54 1.13 0.80
N SER A 59 9.94 1.96 1.65
CA SER A 59 9.05 1.49 2.71
C SER A 59 7.79 2.34 2.84
N PHE A 60 6.76 1.73 3.42
CA PHE A 60 5.46 2.32 3.72
C PHE A 60 5.36 2.69 5.18
N LEU A 61 4.54 3.69 5.46
CA LEU A 61 3.92 3.90 6.75
C LEU A 61 2.47 3.43 6.65
N VAL A 62 2.11 2.47 7.47
CA VAL A 62 0.77 1.89 7.56
C VAL A 62 0.16 2.39 8.85
N ASN A 63 -0.85 3.23 8.76
CA ASN A 63 -1.63 3.64 9.91
C ASN A 63 -2.94 2.85 9.93
N ALA A 64 -3.04 1.90 10.86
CA ALA A 64 -4.24 1.12 11.10
C ALA A 64 -5.00 1.74 12.27
N GLU A 65 -6.13 2.39 11.98
CA GLU A 65 -7.11 2.78 12.98
C GLU A 65 -7.98 1.54 13.25
N GLY A 66 -7.46 0.63 14.08
CA GLY A 66 -8.02 -0.70 14.29
C GLY A 66 -9.55 -0.73 14.44
N THR A 67 -10.19 -1.69 13.76
CA THR A 67 -11.59 -2.05 14.00
C THR A 67 -11.73 -2.85 15.30
N GLU A 68 -12.89 -2.84 15.93
CA GLU A 68 -13.20 -3.63 17.15
C GLU A 68 -12.86 -5.14 17.03
N GLU A 69 -12.73 -5.67 15.81
CA GLU A 69 -12.44 -7.09 15.54
C GLU A 69 -11.05 -7.35 14.89
N GLY A 70 -10.22 -6.31 14.71
CA GLY A 70 -8.94 -6.41 14.00
C GLY A 70 -7.72 -6.37 14.94
N PRO A 71 -6.70 -7.23 14.78
CA PRO A 71 -5.56 -7.30 15.71
C PRO A 71 -4.53 -6.16 15.56
N LEU A 72 -4.67 -5.28 14.57
CA LEU A 72 -3.66 -4.26 14.26
C LEU A 72 -4.21 -2.85 14.49
N GLN A 73 -3.72 -2.21 15.54
CA GLN A 73 -3.92 -0.79 15.82
C GLN A 73 -2.56 -0.10 15.97
N GLY A 74 -2.37 1.02 15.27
CA GLY A 74 -1.16 1.84 15.37
C GLY A 74 -0.51 2.12 14.02
N THR A 75 0.65 2.77 14.08
CA THR A 75 1.46 3.10 12.91
C THR A 75 2.66 2.16 12.81
N PHE A 76 2.77 1.47 11.69
CA PHE A 76 3.82 0.50 11.39
C PHE A 76 4.60 0.93 10.16
N LYS A 77 5.89 0.64 10.14
CA LYS A 77 6.74 0.84 8.97
C LYS A 77 6.90 -0.50 8.26
N VAL A 78 6.73 -0.57 6.93
CA VAL A 78 6.78 -1.80 6.12
C VAL A 78 7.71 -1.70 4.89
N PRO A 79 8.80 -2.47 4.65
CA PRO A 79 9.50 -2.37 3.37
C PRO A 79 8.64 -2.97 2.26
N CYS A 80 8.94 -2.59 1.02
CA CYS A 80 8.27 -3.12 -0.16
C CYS A 80 8.42 -4.64 -0.33
N ASP A 81 9.50 -5.22 0.19
CA ASP A 81 9.78 -6.65 0.09
C ASP A 81 9.01 -7.51 1.10
N ASP A 82 8.46 -6.90 2.16
CA ASP A 82 7.80 -7.61 3.27
C ASP A 82 6.30 -7.24 3.36
N LEU A 83 5.61 -7.32 2.21
CA LEU A 83 4.18 -7.02 2.13
C LEU A 83 3.27 -8.03 2.84
N GLY A 84 3.81 -9.11 3.41
CA GLY A 84 3.04 -10.26 3.90
C GLY A 84 1.87 -9.87 4.82
N GLU A 85 2.14 -9.11 5.88
CA GLU A 85 1.10 -8.67 6.81
C GLU A 85 0.21 -7.58 6.18
N LEU A 86 0.75 -6.70 5.33
CA LEU A 86 -0.03 -5.67 4.62
C LEU A 86 -1.04 -6.27 3.64
N GLY A 87 -0.67 -7.31 2.90
CA GLY A 87 -1.53 -8.00 1.94
C GLY A 87 -2.68 -8.74 2.63
N THR A 88 -2.51 -9.15 3.88
CA THR A 88 -3.59 -9.72 4.70
C THR A 88 -4.62 -8.64 5.08
N ILE A 89 -4.19 -7.38 5.27
CA ILE A 89 -5.08 -6.29 5.71
C ILE A 89 -5.74 -5.59 4.51
N LEU A 90 -5.07 -5.54 3.36
CA LEU A 90 -5.59 -4.91 2.14
C LEU A 90 -6.43 -5.84 1.26
N ASP A 91 -6.82 -7.01 1.77
CA ASP A 91 -7.56 -8.04 1.05
C ASP A 91 -6.75 -8.63 -0.15
N ASN A 92 -5.91 -9.60 0.20
CA ASN A 92 -5.27 -10.67 -0.58
C ASN A 92 -4.42 -10.36 -1.84
N GLU A 93 -4.54 -9.23 -2.54
CA GLU A 93 -3.80 -9.01 -3.79
C GLU A 93 -3.12 -7.64 -3.88
N VAL A 94 -2.26 -7.33 -2.92
CA VAL A 94 -1.39 -6.15 -2.99
C VAL A 94 0.00 -6.50 -3.49
N ARG A 95 0.42 -5.82 -4.55
CA ARG A 95 1.76 -5.94 -5.13
C ARG A 95 2.42 -4.58 -5.12
N THR A 96 3.70 -4.55 -4.73
CA THR A 96 4.45 -3.31 -4.75
C THR A 96 5.77 -3.46 -5.48
N SER A 97 6.21 -2.38 -6.11
CA SER A 97 7.47 -2.32 -6.84
C SER A 97 8.01 -0.90 -6.82
N MET A 98 9.34 -0.77 -6.88
CA MET A 98 9.98 0.52 -7.09
C MET A 98 9.94 0.87 -8.58
N VAL A 99 9.54 2.10 -8.91
CA VAL A 99 9.52 2.62 -10.27
C VAL A 99 10.17 3.99 -10.30
N PRO A 100 11.01 4.33 -11.29
CA PRO A 100 11.63 5.66 -11.36
C PRO A 100 10.56 6.74 -11.57
N LEU A 101 10.73 7.90 -10.93
CA LEU A 101 9.76 9.00 -10.98
C LEU A 101 9.50 9.50 -12.41
N SER A 102 10.45 9.31 -13.34
CA SER A 102 10.28 9.65 -14.76
C SER A 102 9.25 8.78 -15.49
N GLU A 103 8.97 7.57 -14.99
CA GLU A 103 7.96 6.66 -15.54
C GLU A 103 6.60 6.81 -14.85
N VAL A 104 6.53 7.61 -13.77
CA VAL A 104 5.30 7.83 -13.02
C VAL A 104 4.47 8.90 -13.74
N PRO A 105 3.21 8.60 -14.13
CA PRO A 105 2.32 9.60 -14.69
C PRO A 105 2.15 10.80 -13.75
N GLY A 106 2.10 12.00 -14.33
CA GLY A 106 1.87 13.25 -13.58
C GLY A 106 0.55 13.19 -12.79
N ASP A 107 0.43 14.05 -11.76
CA ASP A 107 -0.70 14.15 -10.80
C ASP A 107 -2.11 14.39 -11.40
N GLY A 108 -2.32 14.12 -12.69
CA GLY A 108 -3.62 14.22 -13.37
C GLY A 108 -4.06 12.98 -14.14
N GLU A 109 -3.29 11.90 -14.22
CA GLU A 109 -3.57 10.81 -15.19
C GLU A 109 -3.55 9.37 -14.64
N ALA A 110 -3.53 9.14 -13.32
CA ALA A 110 -3.21 7.80 -12.80
C ALA A 110 -4.20 7.21 -11.78
N GLU A 111 -5.49 7.43 -11.97
CA GLU A 111 -6.52 6.65 -11.28
C GLU A 111 -7.33 5.88 -12.31
N THR A 112 -6.73 4.83 -12.90
CA THR A 112 -7.49 3.80 -13.61
C THR A 112 -8.04 2.84 -12.56
N ALA A 113 -9.15 3.22 -11.92
CA ALA A 113 -9.98 2.26 -11.21
C ALA A 113 -10.72 1.44 -12.26
N VAL A 114 -10.34 0.17 -12.42
CA VAL A 114 -11.07 -0.75 -13.31
C VAL A 114 -12.09 -1.46 -12.43
N LYS A 115 -13.38 -1.13 -12.60
CA LYS A 115 -14.47 -1.89 -11.98
C LYS A 115 -14.50 -3.25 -12.67
N GLY A 116 -14.27 -4.33 -11.91
CA GLY A 116 -14.54 -5.69 -12.38
C GLY A 116 -15.99 -5.75 -12.88
N GLU A 117 -16.15 -5.98 -14.17
CA GLU A 117 -17.43 -6.26 -14.79
C GLU A 117 -17.88 -7.62 -14.28
N GLU A 118 -18.92 -7.64 -13.44
CA GLU A 118 -19.57 -8.88 -13.03
C GLU A 118 -20.12 -9.54 -14.29
N ALA A 119 -19.56 -10.69 -14.66
CA ALA A 119 -20.19 -11.58 -15.62
C ALA A 119 -21.47 -12.13 -14.96
N GLU A 120 -22.62 -11.55 -15.29
CA GLU A 120 -23.92 -12.20 -15.14
C GLU A 120 -23.86 -13.50 -15.94
N GLU A 121 -23.79 -14.64 -15.25
CA GLU A 121 -24.02 -15.96 -15.82
C GLU A 121 -25.51 -16.29 -15.66
N GLU A 122 -26.17 -16.55 -16.80
CA GLU A 122 -27.61 -16.86 -16.99
C GLU A 122 -28.14 -18.07 -16.21
#